data_AF-A0A2W6E1J3-F1
#
_entry.id   AF-A0A2W6E1J3-F1
#
_cell.length_a   1.000
_cell.length_b   1.000
_cell.length_c   1.000
_cell.angle_alpha   90.00
_cell.angle_beta   90.00
_cell.angle_gamma   90.00
#
_symmetry.space_group_name_H-M   'P 1'
#
loop_
_entity.id
_entity.type
_entity.pdbx_description
1 polymer ?
#
loop_
_entity_poly.entity_id
_entity_poly.type
_entity_poly.pdbx_seq_one_letter_code
_entity_poly.pdbx_strand_id
1 'polypeptide(L)'
;DVQARAALIQVRFLARVQSADPSAVARADAAPDDVDAQIAAADAQVAAGAPDQAFERLVGAVRRLTGDECDRARAHLVELFELFAPDDPRVTSARRALARALF
;
A
#
# COMPACT_ATOMS: atom_id res chain seq x y z
N ASP A 1 17.85 8.79 14.24
CA ASP A 1 18.56 9.09 12.99
C ASP A 1 17.66 8.77 11.80
N VAL A 2 17.49 9.72 10.88
CA VAL A 2 16.54 9.60 9.73
C VAL A 2 16.98 8.49 8.77
N GLN A 3 18.29 8.28 8.63
CA GLN A 3 18.86 7.23 7.77
C GLN A 3 18.54 5.82 8.29
N ALA A 4 18.62 5.61 9.62
CA ALA A 4 18.28 4.33 10.24
C ALA A 4 16.80 3.96 10.05
N ARG A 5 15.90 4.95 10.08
CA ARG A 5 14.47 4.74 9.84
C ARG A 5 14.19 4.37 8.38
N ALA A 6 14.78 5.09 7.42
CA ALA A 6 14.65 4.79 6.00
C ALA A 6 15.16 3.37 5.67
N ALA A 7 16.31 2.98 6.22
CA ALA A 7 16.85 1.63 6.05
C ALA A 7 15.91 0.55 6.60
N LEU A 8 15.28 0.77 7.76
CA LEU A 8 14.34 -0.18 8.35
C LEU A 8 13.09 -0.37 7.48
N ILE A 9 12.55 0.71 6.91
CA ILE A 9 11.39 0.65 6.02
C ILE A 9 11.75 -0.14 4.75
N GLN A 10 12.90 0.15 4.16
CA GLN A 10 13.38 -0.56 2.98
C GLN A 10 13.55 -2.06 3.27
N VAL A 11 14.12 -2.43 4.43
CA VAL A 11 14.29 -3.84 4.84
C VAL A 11 12.94 -4.54 5.03
N ARG A 12 11.97 -3.90 5.70
CA ARG A 12 10.62 -4.46 5.89
C ARG A 12 9.91 -4.67 4.57
N PHE A 13 10.00 -3.70 3.66
CA PHE A 13 9.45 -3.82 2.31
C PHE A 13 10.11 -4.96 1.54
N LEU A 14 11.45 -5.03 1.53
CA LEU A 14 12.18 -6.12 0.87
C LEU A 14 11.82 -7.49 1.44
N ALA A 15 11.55 -7.61 2.74
CA ALA A 15 11.10 -8.86 3.35
C ALA A 15 9.72 -9.30 2.81
N ARG A 16 8.77 -8.36 2.65
CA ARG A 16 7.43 -8.66 2.10
C ARG A 16 7.49 -9.00 0.61
N VAL A 17 8.30 -8.28 -0.16
CA VAL A 17 8.42 -8.48 -1.61
C VAL A 17 9.13 -9.78 -1.97
N GLN A 18 10.07 -10.24 -1.16
CA GLN A 18 10.68 -11.57 -1.37
C GLN A 18 9.68 -12.72 -1.28
N SER A 19 8.56 -12.50 -0.58
CA SER A 19 7.42 -13.43 -0.52
C SER A 19 6.29 -13.06 -1.49
N ALA A 20 6.49 -12.11 -2.40
CA ALA A 20 5.44 -11.64 -3.30
C ALA A 20 5.00 -12.76 -4.25
N ASP A 21 3.73 -13.13 -4.12
CA ASP A 21 3.05 -14.10 -4.95
C ASP A 21 2.64 -13.46 -6.28
N PRO A 22 3.07 -13.99 -7.44
CA PRO A 22 2.68 -13.46 -8.76
C PRO A 22 1.16 -13.43 -8.99
N SER A 23 0.39 -14.24 -8.26
CA SER A 23 -1.07 -14.27 -8.32
C SER A 23 -1.76 -13.31 -7.36
N ALA A 24 -1.02 -12.56 -6.53
CA ALA A 24 -1.58 -11.70 -5.48
C ALA A 24 -2.61 -10.69 -6.03
N VAL A 25 -2.33 -10.08 -7.18
CA VAL A 25 -3.26 -9.15 -7.84
C VAL A 25 -4.57 -9.85 -8.22
N ALA A 26 -4.49 -11.01 -8.88
CA ALA A 26 -5.68 -11.77 -9.27
C ALA A 26 -6.50 -12.24 -8.06
N ARG A 27 -5.83 -12.64 -6.96
CA ARG A 27 -6.50 -12.99 -5.70
C ARG A 27 -7.23 -11.80 -5.09
N ALA A 28 -6.57 -10.64 -5.05
CA ALA A 28 -7.17 -9.40 -4.53
C ALA A 28 -8.34 -8.90 -5.39
N ASP A 29 -8.30 -9.11 -6.70
CA ASP A 29 -9.41 -8.75 -7.59
C ASP A 29 -10.63 -9.68 -7.38
N ALA A 30 -10.39 -10.95 -7.05
CA ALA A 30 -11.45 -11.90 -6.69
C ALA A 30 -12.01 -11.71 -5.27
N ALA A 31 -11.25 -11.07 -4.37
CA ALA A 31 -11.61 -10.84 -2.98
C ALA A 31 -11.42 -9.35 -2.60
N PRO A 32 -12.27 -8.43 -3.11
CA PRO A 32 -12.12 -6.99 -2.93
C PRO A 32 -12.21 -6.51 -1.47
N ASP A 33 -12.81 -7.32 -0.60
CA ASP A 33 -13.00 -7.05 0.83
C ASP A 33 -12.00 -7.83 1.71
N ASP A 34 -11.08 -8.61 1.12
CA ASP A 34 -9.99 -9.26 1.84
C ASP A 34 -8.80 -8.29 1.96
N VAL A 35 -8.64 -7.67 3.13
CA VAL A 35 -7.58 -6.69 3.38
C VAL A 35 -6.17 -7.27 3.19
N ASP A 36 -5.96 -8.54 3.54
CA ASP A 36 -4.67 -9.21 3.41
C ASP A 36 -4.32 -9.42 1.93
N ALA A 37 -5.31 -9.81 1.12
CA ALA A 37 -5.15 -9.88 -0.33
C ALA A 37 -4.86 -8.50 -0.95
N GLN A 38 -5.57 -7.44 -0.53
CA GLN A 38 -5.32 -6.08 -1.04
C GLN A 38 -3.91 -5.59 -0.71
N ILE A 39 -3.43 -5.84 0.52
CA ILE A 39 -2.08 -5.48 0.97
C ILE A 39 -1.02 -6.23 0.17
N ALA A 40 -1.17 -7.55 0.02
CA ALA A 40 -0.23 -8.37 -0.75
C ALA A 40 -0.14 -7.94 -2.22
N ALA A 41 -1.29 -7.62 -2.83
CA ALA A 41 -1.33 -7.12 -4.20
C ALA A 41 -0.67 -5.73 -4.34
N ALA A 42 -0.87 -4.84 -3.37
CA ALA A 42 -0.22 -3.53 -3.37
C ALA A 42 1.30 -3.64 -3.25
N ASP A 43 1.81 -4.51 -2.37
CA ASP A 43 3.25 -4.80 -2.27
C ASP A 43 3.81 -5.37 -3.59
N ALA A 44 3.11 -6.31 -4.21
CA ALA A 44 3.49 -6.87 -5.50
C ALA A 44 3.50 -5.81 -6.62
N GLN A 45 2.54 -4.89 -6.63
CA GLN A 45 2.47 -3.79 -7.58
C GLN A 45 3.63 -2.79 -7.41
N VAL A 46 3.99 -2.42 -6.17
CA VAL A 46 5.17 -1.56 -5.93
C VAL A 46 6.45 -2.27 -6.37
N ALA A 47 6.59 -3.57 -6.05
CA ALA A 47 7.72 -4.38 -6.49
C ALA A 47 7.85 -4.47 -8.01
N ALA A 48 6.72 -4.52 -8.72
CA ALA A 48 6.66 -4.52 -10.18
C ALA A 48 6.84 -3.13 -10.81
N GLY A 49 7.08 -2.08 -10.02
CA GLY A 49 7.25 -0.71 -10.51
C GLY A 49 5.94 0.01 -10.84
N ALA A 50 4.82 -0.46 -10.32
CA ALA A 50 3.48 0.11 -10.51
C ALA A 50 2.88 0.71 -9.20
N PRO A 51 3.54 1.69 -8.56
CA PRO A 51 3.09 2.23 -7.27
C PRO A 51 1.75 2.98 -7.34
N ASP A 52 1.43 3.60 -8.48
CA ASP A 52 0.12 4.26 -8.67
C ASP A 52 -1.04 3.27 -8.52
N GLN A 53 -0.89 2.06 -9.07
CA GLN A 53 -1.90 1.00 -8.93
C GLN A 53 -1.98 0.48 -7.49
N ALA A 54 -0.83 0.35 -6.80
CA ALA A 54 -0.79 -0.04 -5.40
C ALA A 54 -1.51 0.97 -4.50
N PHE A 55 -1.27 2.27 -4.73
CA PHE A 55 -1.90 3.34 -3.98
C PHE A 55 -3.40 3.42 -4.25
N GLU A 56 -3.81 3.33 -5.51
CA GLU A 56 -5.23 3.29 -5.88
C GLU A 56 -5.93 2.10 -5.23
N ARG A 57 -5.31 0.91 -5.23
CA ARG A 57 -5.85 -0.29 -4.60
C ARG A 57 -6.14 -0.09 -3.12
N LEU A 58 -5.17 0.42 -2.36
CA LEU A 58 -5.34 0.61 -0.92
C LEU A 58 -6.28 1.75 -0.57
N VAL A 59 -6.33 2.82 -1.37
CA VAL A 59 -7.38 3.85 -1.24
C VAL A 59 -8.76 3.24 -1.48
N GLY A 60 -8.90 2.38 -2.49
CA GLY A 60 -10.12 1.63 -2.75
C GLY A 60 -10.52 0.71 -1.59
N ALA A 61 -9.55 0.02 -0.99
CA ALA A 61 -9.76 -0.81 0.19
C ALA A 61 -10.24 0.04 1.39
N VAL A 62 -9.61 1.17 1.68
CA VAL A 62 -10.02 2.09 2.76
C VAL A 62 -11.45 2.60 2.57
N ARG A 63 -11.90 2.81 1.32
CA ARG A 63 -13.30 3.22 1.02
C ARG A 63 -14.33 2.11 1.29
N ARG A 64 -13.94 0.84 1.14
CA ARG A 64 -14.85 -0.31 1.24
C ARG A 64 -14.88 -0.90 2.65
N LEU A 65 -13.71 -1.02 3.26
CA LEU A 65 -13.52 -1.69 4.55
C LEU A 65 -13.84 -0.75 5.71
N THR A 66 -14.11 -1.33 6.87
CA THR A 66 -14.39 -0.58 8.11
C THR A 66 -13.63 -1.19 9.29
N GLY A 67 -13.59 -0.48 10.42
CA GLY A 67 -12.91 -0.94 11.63
C GLY A 67 -11.43 -1.26 11.40
N ASP A 68 -10.97 -2.34 12.03
CA ASP A 68 -9.56 -2.73 12.04
C ASP A 68 -9.01 -3.00 10.62
N GLU A 69 -9.83 -3.51 9.70
CA GLU A 69 -9.39 -3.78 8.33
C GLU A 69 -9.14 -2.49 7.54
N CYS A 70 -9.99 -1.48 7.72
CA CYS A 70 -9.76 -0.14 7.16
C CYS A 70 -8.47 0.48 7.70
N ASP A 71 -8.25 0.34 9.01
CA ASP A 71 -7.06 0.83 9.70
C ASP A 71 -5.78 0.15 9.19
N ARG A 72 -5.83 -1.17 8.96
CA ARG A 72 -4.73 -1.95 8.37
C ARG A 72 -4.40 -1.49 6.95
N ALA A 73 -5.40 -1.33 6.08
CA ALA A 73 -5.19 -0.84 4.72
C ALA A 73 -4.60 0.59 4.71
N ARG A 74 -5.11 1.48 5.58
CA ARG A 74 -4.60 2.84 5.74
C ARG A 74 -3.16 2.86 6.22
N ALA A 75 -2.84 2.08 7.25
CA ALA A 75 -1.49 2.01 7.80
C ALA A 75 -0.49 1.53 6.76
N HIS A 76 -0.84 0.48 6.00
CA HIS A 76 0.02 -0.05 4.94
C HIS A 76 0.26 0.96 3.81
N LEU A 77 -0.78 1.69 3.39
CA LEU A 77 -0.63 2.75 2.39
C LEU A 77 0.34 3.85 2.84
N VAL A 78 0.25 4.25 4.11
CA VAL A 78 1.17 5.25 4.67
C VAL A 78 2.60 4.71 4.73
N GLU A 79 2.80 3.43 5.10
CA GLU A 79 4.11 2.79 5.08
C GLU A 79 4.72 2.78 3.66
N LEU A 80 3.91 2.46 2.64
CA LEU A 80 4.38 2.49 1.25
C LEU A 80 4.80 3.89 0.80
N PHE A 81 4.15 4.97 1.28
CA PHE A 81 4.59 6.33 0.97
C PHE A 81 5.99 6.64 1.49
N GLU A 82 6.43 6.00 2.58
CA GLU A 82 7.75 6.23 3.16
C GLU A 82 8.90 5.66 2.29
N LEU A 83 8.59 4.87 1.25
CA LEU A 83 9.54 4.38 0.24
C LEU A 83 9.86 5.42 -0.84
N PHE A 84 9.14 6.54 -0.87
CA PHE A 84 9.25 7.56 -1.92
C PHE A 84 9.69 8.90 -1.34
N ALA A 85 10.13 9.81 -2.23
CA ALA A 85 10.38 11.19 -1.84
C ALA A 85 9.10 11.83 -1.29
N PRO A 86 9.16 12.66 -0.22
CA PRO A 86 7.97 13.26 0.38
C PRO A 86 7.13 14.11 -0.57
N ASP A 87 7.75 14.69 -1.60
CA ASP A 87 7.19 15.53 -2.65
C ASP A 87 6.87 14.78 -3.96
N ASP A 88 7.01 13.44 -3.98
CA ASP A 88 6.61 12.63 -5.12
C ASP A 88 5.13 12.91 -5.46
N PRO A 89 4.81 13.26 -6.73
CA PRO A 89 3.46 13.64 -7.13
C PRO A 89 2.45 12.50 -6.91
N ARG A 90 2.89 11.24 -7.00
CA ARG A 90 2.06 10.05 -6.79
C ARG A 90 1.65 9.94 -5.32
N VAL A 91 2.60 10.16 -4.41
CA VAL A 91 2.34 10.21 -2.95
C VAL A 91 1.40 11.36 -2.62
N THR A 92 1.66 12.55 -3.16
CA THR A 92 0.80 13.73 -2.92
C THR A 92 -0.63 13.48 -3.40
N SER A 93 -0.81 12.89 -4.58
CA SER A 93 -2.13 12.53 -5.12
C SER A 93 -2.85 11.49 -4.25
N ALA A 94 -2.14 10.43 -3.86
CA ALA A 94 -2.68 9.34 -3.05
C ALA A 94 -3.05 9.81 -1.63
N ARG A 95 -2.27 10.68 -0.99
CA ARG A 95 -2.63 11.31 0.30
C ARG A 95 -3.94 12.09 0.22
N ARG A 96 -4.14 12.86 -0.86
CA ARG A 96 -5.41 13.57 -1.09
C ARG A 96 -6.56 12.60 -1.32
N ALA A 97 -6.33 11.50 -2.05
CA ALA A 97 -7.34 10.48 -2.30
C ALA A 97 -7.73 9.71 -1.04
N LEU A 98 -6.76 9.41 -0.18
CA LEU A 98 -6.97 8.81 1.14
C LEU A 98 -7.76 9.74 2.05
N ALA A 99 -7.43 11.03 2.12
CA ALA A 99 -8.20 11.98 2.91
C ALA A 99 -9.68 12.00 2.49
N ARG A 100 -9.97 12.04 1.18
CA ARG A 100 -11.33 11.95 0.64
C ARG A 100 -12.02 10.59 0.86
N ALA A 101 -11.28 9.54 1.20
CA ALA A 101 -11.86 8.23 1.50
C ALA A 101 -12.32 8.11 2.96
N LEU A 102 -11.82 8.98 3.85
CA LEU A 102 -12.09 8.96 5.29
C LEU A 102 -13.19 9.94 5.73
N PHE A 103 -13.65 10.81 4.82
CA PHE A 103 -14.66 11.85 5.06
C PHE A 103 -15.71 11.83 3.94
#